data_AF-A0A2S9XDB3-F1
#
_entry.id   AF-A0A2S9XDB3-F1
#
_cell.length_a   1.000
_cell.length_b   1.000
_cell.length_c   1.000
_cell.angle_alpha   90.00
_cell.angle_beta   90.00
_cell.angle_gamma   90.00
#
_symmetry.space_group_name_H-M   'P 1'
#
loop_
_entity.id
_entity.type
_entity.pdbx_description
1 polymer ?
#
loop_
_entity_poly.entity_id
_entity_poly.type
_entity_poly.pdbx_seq_one_letter_code
_entity_poly.pdbx_strand_id
1 'polypeptide(L)'
;MPKCVPALVICVLATSLAGCAALRQNMRGQELSYRGAWHCEAGSCKAGDMVKSTSGTREGTVNINTVKLAPKAGMAFTAAAPFDTLTATARDCKGESVEISSANIIAPGDHGIRDQDARESWVVWVDPSELSGLERGKGACAVWKVEATATWSDGASYSLTAGVDIKG
;
A
#
# COMPACT_ATOMS: atom_id res chain seq x y z
N MET A 1 38.08 40.49 45.91
CA MET A 1 37.89 39.30 46.77
C MET A 1 36.79 38.45 46.16
N PRO A 2 37.10 37.27 45.60
CA PRO A 2 36.12 36.34 45.07
C PRO A 2 35.70 35.32 46.14
N LYS A 3 34.44 34.86 46.09
CA LYS A 3 33.99 33.50 46.46
C LYS A 3 32.46 33.41 46.36
N CYS A 4 31.99 32.56 45.46
CA CYS A 4 31.18 31.40 45.81
C CYS A 4 31.02 30.50 44.58
N VAL A 5 31.46 29.25 44.72
CA VAL A 5 31.10 28.06 43.93
C VAL A 5 30.51 27.09 44.95
N PRO A 6 29.37 26.44 44.66
CA PRO A 6 29.37 25.00 44.33
C PRO A 6 28.40 24.71 43.16
N ALA A 7 28.75 23.93 42.13
CA ALA A 7 28.93 22.47 42.06
C ALA A 7 27.69 21.77 41.48
N LEU A 8 27.96 20.91 40.48
CA LEU A 8 27.22 19.69 40.12
C LEU A 8 25.77 19.86 39.57
N VAL A 9 25.21 19.06 38.64
CA VAL A 9 25.64 18.01 37.71
C VAL A 9 24.35 17.51 37.03
N ILE A 10 24.46 16.96 35.81
CA ILE A 10 23.56 15.99 35.15
C ILE A 10 22.25 16.48 34.48
N CYS A 11 22.30 16.40 33.14
CA CYS A 11 21.31 15.86 32.20
C CYS A 11 19.94 15.42 32.72
N VAL A 12 18.86 15.87 32.07
CA VAL A 12 17.83 14.94 31.56
C VAL A 12 17.31 15.44 30.22
N LEU A 13 17.41 14.57 29.22
CA LEU A 13 16.80 14.70 27.91
C LEU A 13 15.28 14.83 28.04
N ALA A 14 14.71 15.93 27.55
CA ALA A 14 13.28 16.04 27.28
C ALA A 14 13.00 15.69 25.80
N THR A 15 13.30 14.47 25.39
CA THR A 15 12.97 13.95 24.05
C THR A 15 12.43 12.53 24.13
N SER A 16 11.28 12.35 24.77
CA SER A 16 10.58 11.05 24.81
C SER A 16 9.08 11.16 25.04
N LEU A 17 8.39 12.10 24.37
CA LEU A 17 6.92 12.19 24.38
C LEU A 17 6.24 12.10 23.01
N ALA A 18 7.00 11.94 21.92
CA ALA A 18 6.42 11.75 20.58
C ALA A 18 6.05 10.29 20.23
N GLY A 19 6.30 9.33 21.12
CA GLY A 19 6.10 7.89 20.85
C GLY A 19 4.69 7.34 21.16
N CYS A 20 3.85 8.06 21.92
CA CYS A 20 2.56 7.54 22.39
C CYS A 20 1.32 8.19 21.77
N ALA A 21 1.48 9.23 20.95
CA ALA A 21 0.36 9.88 20.27
C ALA A 21 -0.08 9.12 19.00
N ALA A 22 0.89 8.59 18.24
CA ALA A 22 0.63 7.82 17.03
C ALA A 22 -0.18 6.52 17.31
N LEU A 23 0.04 5.88 18.46
CA LEU A 23 -0.71 4.67 18.84
C LEU A 23 -2.19 4.94 19.16
N ARG A 24 -2.53 6.13 19.68
CA ARG A 24 -3.93 6.48 19.98
C ARG A 24 -4.75 6.83 18.73
N GLN A 25 -4.09 7.21 17.64
CA GLN A 25 -4.77 7.52 16.36
C GLN A 25 -5.36 6.28 15.68
N ASN A 26 -4.82 5.08 15.94
CA ASN A 26 -5.30 3.85 15.31
C ASN A 26 -6.51 3.20 16.01
N MET A 27 -7.07 3.81 17.06
CA MET A 27 -8.28 3.25 17.70
C MET A 27 -9.57 3.48 16.90
N ARG A 28 -9.51 4.26 15.81
CA ARG A 28 -10.66 4.50 14.91
C ARG A 28 -10.78 3.48 13.78
N GLY A 29 -9.87 2.50 13.70
CA GLY A 29 -9.86 1.53 12.60
C GLY A 29 -9.52 2.14 11.24
N GLN A 30 -8.89 3.31 11.22
CA GLN A 30 -8.49 4.05 10.01
C GLN A 30 -7.14 3.56 9.45
N GLU A 31 -6.63 2.41 9.88
CA GLU A 31 -5.44 1.79 9.30
C GLU A 31 -5.79 1.08 8.00
N LEU A 32 -5.17 1.53 6.90
CA LEU A 32 -5.25 0.86 5.62
C LEU A 32 -4.45 -0.45 5.67
N SER A 33 -5.05 -1.53 5.17
CA SER A 33 -4.52 -2.88 5.15
C SER A 33 -4.55 -3.45 3.74
N TYR A 34 -3.49 -4.16 3.37
CA TYR A 34 -3.38 -4.84 2.08
C TYR A 34 -3.80 -6.31 2.21
N ARG A 35 -4.73 -6.76 1.37
CA ARG A 35 -5.31 -8.13 1.42
C ARG A 35 -4.69 -9.11 0.43
N GLY A 36 -3.93 -8.60 -0.54
CA GLY A 36 -3.25 -9.39 -1.56
C GLY A 36 -3.52 -8.88 -2.96
N ALA A 37 -3.05 -9.64 -3.95
CA ALA A 37 -3.28 -9.35 -5.35
C ALA A 37 -4.02 -10.50 -6.03
N TRP A 38 -4.89 -10.17 -6.99
CA TRP A 38 -5.62 -11.12 -7.83
C TRP A 38 -5.13 -11.01 -9.26
N HIS A 39 -5.04 -12.14 -9.95
CA HIS A 39 -4.63 -12.18 -11.34
C HIS A 39 -5.30 -13.34 -12.09
N CYS A 40 -5.23 -13.31 -13.41
CA CYS A 40 -5.62 -14.46 -14.24
C CYS A 40 -4.54 -15.54 -14.19
N GLU A 41 -4.90 -16.80 -13.95
CA GLU A 41 -3.94 -17.91 -13.94
C GLU A 41 -3.34 -18.17 -15.32
N ALA A 42 -4.11 -17.95 -16.38
CA ALA A 42 -3.69 -18.11 -17.76
C ALA A 42 -4.46 -17.14 -18.68
N GLY A 43 -3.77 -16.58 -19.68
CA GLY A 43 -4.36 -15.67 -20.66
C GLY A 43 -5.07 -14.48 -20.03
N SER A 44 -6.10 -13.98 -20.71
CA SER A 44 -7.07 -13.04 -20.15
C SER A 44 -8.24 -13.79 -19.52
N CYS A 45 -8.78 -13.24 -18.44
CA CYS A 45 -9.94 -13.77 -17.76
C CYS A 45 -10.85 -12.62 -17.30
N LYS A 46 -12.09 -12.94 -16.95
CA LYS A 46 -13.00 -11.96 -16.33
C LYS A 46 -12.59 -11.75 -14.87
N ALA A 47 -12.92 -10.58 -14.31
CA ALA A 47 -12.62 -10.27 -12.91
C ALA A 47 -13.11 -11.35 -11.93
N GLY A 48 -14.29 -11.92 -12.18
CA GLY A 48 -14.87 -12.98 -11.35
C GLY A 48 -14.18 -14.34 -11.43
N ASP A 49 -13.25 -14.51 -12.38
CA ASP A 49 -12.45 -15.73 -12.58
C ASP A 49 -10.98 -15.50 -12.17
N MET A 50 -10.64 -14.30 -11.66
CA MET A 50 -9.31 -14.02 -11.13
C MET A 50 -9.10 -14.76 -9.80
N VAL A 51 -7.88 -15.25 -9.60
CA VAL A 51 -7.49 -15.96 -8.38
C VAL A 51 -6.56 -15.11 -7.54
N LYS A 52 -6.60 -15.30 -6.23
CA LYS A 52 -5.67 -14.66 -5.30
C LYS A 52 -4.27 -15.24 -5.50
N SER A 53 -3.28 -14.37 -5.60
CA SER A 53 -1.87 -14.76 -5.58
C SER A 53 -1.53 -15.40 -4.23
N THR A 54 -1.02 -16.63 -4.28
CA THR A 54 -0.54 -17.38 -3.12
C THR A 54 0.98 -17.32 -2.97
N SER A 55 1.67 -16.62 -3.88
CA SER A 55 3.12 -16.48 -3.91
C SER A 55 3.55 -15.03 -3.75
N GLY A 56 4.67 -14.80 -3.10
CA GLY A 56 5.19 -13.45 -2.91
C GLY A 56 6.42 -13.43 -2.02
N THR A 57 6.92 -12.22 -1.80
CA THR A 57 8.03 -11.92 -0.89
C THR A 57 7.64 -10.76 0.01
N ARG A 58 8.53 -10.43 0.95
CA ARG A 58 8.36 -9.28 1.84
C ARG A 58 9.66 -8.51 1.94
N GLU A 59 9.58 -7.21 1.76
CA GLU A 59 10.70 -6.27 1.93
C GLU A 59 10.36 -5.32 3.09
N GLY A 60 10.94 -5.57 4.27
CA GLY A 60 10.57 -4.83 5.49
C GLY A 60 9.10 -5.04 5.84
N THR A 61 8.28 -3.99 5.74
CA THR A 61 6.83 -4.03 5.97
C THR A 61 6.02 -4.19 4.69
N VAL A 62 6.65 -4.09 3.51
CA VAL A 62 5.97 -4.14 2.21
C VAL A 62 5.77 -5.59 1.79
N ASN A 63 4.52 -5.99 1.64
CA ASN A 63 4.16 -7.28 1.05
C ASN A 63 4.19 -7.17 -0.48
N ILE A 64 4.86 -8.10 -1.14
CA ILE A 64 5.03 -8.11 -2.60
C ILE A 64 4.41 -9.39 -3.14
N ASN A 65 3.28 -9.32 -3.82
CA ASN A 65 2.65 -10.49 -4.43
C ASN A 65 3.22 -10.75 -5.83
N THR A 66 3.51 -12.01 -6.12
CA THR A 66 3.87 -12.44 -7.46
C THR A 66 2.58 -12.69 -8.27
N VAL A 67 2.43 -12.02 -9.41
CA VAL A 67 1.21 -12.03 -10.24
C VAL A 67 1.53 -12.27 -11.71
N LYS A 68 0.53 -12.66 -12.50
CA LYS A 68 0.60 -12.58 -13.97
C LYS A 68 -0.13 -11.33 -14.43
N LEU A 69 0.56 -10.43 -15.11
CA LEU A 69 0.03 -9.12 -15.50
C LEU A 69 -0.67 -9.18 -16.88
N ALA A 70 -1.67 -10.06 -17.03
CA ALA A 70 -2.39 -10.24 -18.30
C ALA A 70 -3.91 -10.37 -18.07
N PRO A 71 -4.75 -9.39 -18.54
CA PRO A 71 -4.35 -8.07 -19.00
C PRO A 71 -3.94 -7.13 -17.85
N LYS A 72 -4.41 -7.39 -16.61
CA LYS A 72 -4.13 -6.58 -15.41
C LYS A 72 -4.16 -7.44 -14.15
N ALA A 73 -3.61 -6.91 -13.06
CA ALA A 73 -3.70 -7.50 -11.73
C ALA A 73 -4.47 -6.55 -10.79
N GLY A 74 -5.29 -7.09 -9.89
CA GLY A 74 -6.04 -6.30 -8.92
C GLY A 74 -5.40 -6.36 -7.54
N MET A 75 -4.96 -5.23 -7.00
CA MET A 75 -4.43 -5.12 -5.63
C MET A 75 -5.55 -4.69 -4.69
N ALA A 76 -5.83 -5.49 -3.65
CA ALA A 76 -6.95 -5.25 -2.75
C ALA A 76 -6.52 -4.55 -1.45
N PHE A 77 -7.18 -3.45 -1.13
CA PHE A 77 -6.95 -2.63 0.05
C PHE A 77 -8.25 -2.45 0.83
N THR A 78 -8.18 -2.53 2.15
CA THR A 78 -9.34 -2.32 3.02
C THR A 78 -8.92 -1.70 4.33
N ALA A 79 -9.87 -1.24 5.12
CA ALA A 79 -9.65 -0.77 6.48
C ALA A 79 -10.82 -1.23 7.35
N ALA A 80 -10.63 -1.23 8.67
CA ALA A 80 -11.71 -1.60 9.58
C ALA A 80 -12.84 -0.57 9.58
N ALA A 81 -12.51 0.72 9.43
CA ALA A 81 -13.47 1.79 9.21
C ALA A 81 -13.58 2.11 7.70
N PRO A 82 -14.80 2.30 7.17
CA PRO A 82 -14.98 2.69 5.78
C PRO A 82 -14.34 4.07 5.52
N PHE A 83 -13.67 4.22 4.38
CA PHE A 83 -13.11 5.48 3.90
C PHE A 83 -13.81 5.93 2.62
N ASP A 84 -13.73 7.23 2.34
CA ASP A 84 -14.50 7.88 1.27
C ASP A 84 -13.80 7.79 -0.08
N THR A 85 -12.47 7.89 -0.09
CA THR A 85 -11.67 7.91 -1.31
C THR A 85 -10.41 7.08 -1.18
N LEU A 86 -9.99 6.46 -2.28
CA LEU A 86 -8.67 5.85 -2.44
C LEU A 86 -7.97 6.45 -3.66
N THR A 87 -6.72 6.85 -3.49
CA THR A 87 -5.81 7.18 -4.61
C THR A 87 -4.65 6.19 -4.62
N ALA A 88 -4.00 6.03 -5.76
CA ALA A 88 -2.85 5.15 -5.86
C ALA A 88 -1.76 5.68 -6.79
N THR A 89 -0.51 5.43 -6.43
CA THR A 89 0.67 5.79 -7.21
C THR A 89 1.56 4.56 -7.34
N ALA A 90 1.88 4.17 -8.57
CA ALA A 90 2.87 3.13 -8.83
C ALA A 90 4.26 3.76 -8.96
N ARG A 91 5.29 3.06 -8.45
CA ARG A 91 6.68 3.50 -8.47
C ARG A 91 7.61 2.38 -8.94
N ASP A 92 8.61 2.75 -9.73
CA ASP A 92 9.75 1.89 -10.03
C ASP A 92 10.78 1.90 -8.88
N CYS A 93 11.82 1.10 -9.03
CA CYS A 93 12.91 1.07 -8.06
C CYS A 93 13.91 2.23 -8.19
N LYS A 94 13.80 3.07 -9.23
CA LYS A 94 14.58 4.30 -9.43
C LYS A 94 13.88 5.52 -8.81
N GLY A 95 12.65 5.37 -8.34
CA GLY A 95 11.84 6.41 -7.72
C GLY A 95 10.92 7.14 -8.70
N GLU A 96 10.90 6.77 -9.98
CA GLU A 96 9.93 7.28 -10.95
C GLU A 96 8.53 6.80 -10.57
N SER A 97 7.53 7.66 -10.75
CA SER A 97 6.18 7.42 -10.28
C SER A 97 5.13 7.82 -11.30
N VAL A 98 4.08 7.03 -11.38
CA VAL A 98 2.89 7.31 -12.17
C VAL A 98 1.65 7.19 -11.29
N GLU A 99 0.73 8.13 -11.43
CA GLU A 99 -0.58 8.04 -10.78
C GLU A 99 -1.43 6.99 -11.50
N ILE A 100 -2.05 6.10 -10.73
CA ILE A 100 -3.02 5.15 -11.27
C ILE A 100 -4.35 5.89 -11.45
N SER A 101 -4.97 5.73 -12.63
CA SER A 101 -6.21 6.40 -12.95
C SER A 101 -7.30 6.05 -11.93
N SER A 102 -8.09 7.03 -11.50
CA SER A 102 -9.26 6.78 -10.65
C SER A 102 -10.27 5.82 -11.29
N ALA A 103 -10.31 5.73 -12.63
CA ALA A 103 -11.12 4.74 -13.35
C ALA A 103 -10.66 3.29 -13.12
N ASN A 104 -9.43 3.10 -12.65
CA ASN A 104 -8.83 1.82 -12.30
C ASN A 104 -8.84 1.54 -10.79
N ILE A 105 -9.41 2.44 -9.99
CA ILE A 105 -9.58 2.27 -8.55
C ILE A 105 -11.06 2.06 -8.27
N ILE A 106 -11.44 0.82 -7.98
CA ILE A 106 -12.83 0.41 -7.91
C ILE A 106 -13.22 0.11 -6.46
N ALA A 107 -14.36 0.63 -6.04
CA ALA A 107 -14.89 0.45 -4.69
C ALA A 107 -15.27 -1.02 -4.40
N PRO A 108 -15.38 -1.41 -3.11
CA PRO A 108 -15.81 -2.74 -2.71
C PRO A 108 -17.14 -3.12 -3.35
N GLY A 109 -17.22 -4.33 -3.91
CA GLY A 109 -18.42 -4.86 -4.57
C GLY A 109 -18.55 -4.54 -6.05
N ASP A 110 -17.89 -3.49 -6.57
CA ASP A 110 -18.06 -3.04 -7.95
C ASP A 110 -17.01 -3.61 -8.93
N HIS A 111 -15.90 -4.14 -8.42
CA HIS A 111 -14.78 -4.64 -9.24
C HIS A 111 -15.03 -6.04 -9.83
N GLY A 112 -16.04 -6.78 -9.37
CA GLY A 112 -16.48 -8.06 -9.94
C GLY A 112 -15.63 -9.29 -9.59
N ILE A 113 -14.62 -9.18 -8.70
CA ILE A 113 -13.89 -10.35 -8.17
C ILE A 113 -14.78 -11.07 -7.15
N ARG A 114 -14.90 -12.40 -7.26
CA ARG A 114 -15.82 -13.20 -6.44
C ARG A 114 -15.29 -13.55 -5.05
N ASP A 115 -13.97 -13.60 -4.90
CA ASP A 115 -13.33 -13.93 -3.63
C ASP A 115 -13.74 -12.94 -2.52
N GLN A 116 -14.03 -13.46 -1.33
CA GLN A 116 -14.57 -12.65 -0.23
C GLN A 116 -13.60 -11.53 0.19
N ASP A 117 -12.29 -11.82 0.27
CA ASP A 117 -11.30 -10.84 0.71
C ASP A 117 -11.24 -9.66 -0.25
N ALA A 118 -11.35 -9.93 -1.55
CA ALA A 118 -11.40 -8.88 -2.58
C ALA A 118 -12.73 -8.13 -2.56
N ARG A 119 -13.86 -8.84 -2.41
CA ARG A 119 -15.20 -8.24 -2.49
C ARG A 119 -15.45 -7.16 -1.44
N GLU A 120 -14.84 -7.28 -0.27
CA GLU A 120 -14.92 -6.32 0.84
C GLU A 120 -13.81 -5.26 0.79
N SER A 121 -13.05 -5.22 -0.31
CA SER A 121 -11.89 -4.35 -0.48
C SER A 121 -12.06 -3.42 -1.68
N TRP A 122 -11.43 -2.26 -1.60
CA TRP A 122 -11.15 -1.46 -2.78
C TRP A 122 -10.10 -2.20 -3.62
N VAL A 123 -10.28 -2.19 -4.93
CA VAL A 123 -9.34 -2.82 -5.87
C VAL A 123 -8.67 -1.75 -6.72
N VAL A 124 -7.35 -1.68 -6.62
CA VAL A 124 -6.49 -0.92 -7.52
C VAL A 124 -6.06 -1.85 -8.64
N TRP A 125 -6.57 -1.62 -9.84
CA TRP A 125 -6.15 -2.31 -11.04
C TRP A 125 -4.79 -1.80 -11.50
N VAL A 126 -3.82 -2.69 -11.60
CA VAL A 126 -2.50 -2.42 -12.17
C VAL A 126 -2.46 -3.01 -13.57
N ASP A 127 -2.43 -2.14 -14.58
CA ASP A 127 -2.39 -2.46 -16.00
C ASP A 127 -1.01 -2.09 -16.60
N PRO A 128 -0.43 -2.89 -17.50
CA PRO A 128 0.81 -2.56 -18.22
C PRO A 128 0.82 -1.16 -18.87
N SER A 129 -0.32 -0.68 -19.37
CA SER A 129 -0.45 0.64 -20.00
C SER A 129 -0.24 1.79 -19.02
N GLU A 130 -0.72 1.68 -17.79
CA GLU A 130 -0.49 2.67 -16.74
C GLU A 130 0.96 2.67 -16.26
N LEU A 131 1.62 1.51 -16.32
CA LEU A 131 3.02 1.36 -15.96
C LEU A 131 3.98 1.70 -17.11
N SER A 132 3.48 2.09 -18.28
CA SER A 132 4.31 2.28 -19.49
C SER A 132 5.39 3.35 -19.35
N GLY A 133 5.19 4.34 -18.48
CA GLY A 133 6.17 5.37 -18.15
C GLY A 133 7.23 4.93 -17.16
N LEU A 134 7.15 3.72 -16.62
CA LEU A 134 8.06 3.25 -15.59
C LEU A 134 8.99 2.14 -16.12
N GLU A 135 10.23 2.07 -15.63
CA GLU A 135 11.18 1.03 -16.01
C GLU A 135 11.21 -0.14 -15.02
N ARG A 136 10.82 -1.34 -15.46
CA ARG A 136 10.97 -2.54 -14.63
C ARG A 136 12.45 -2.92 -14.55
N GLY A 137 13.01 -2.84 -13.35
CA GLY A 137 14.38 -3.27 -13.09
C GLY A 137 14.57 -4.80 -13.12
N LYS A 138 15.73 -5.27 -12.62
CA LYS A 138 16.09 -6.70 -12.55
C LYS A 138 16.33 -7.16 -11.11
N GLY A 139 16.19 -8.46 -10.85
CA GLY A 139 16.42 -9.04 -9.52
C GLY A 139 15.47 -8.44 -8.48
N ALA A 140 16.01 -7.96 -7.35
CA ALA A 140 15.22 -7.29 -6.31
C ALA A 140 14.52 -5.99 -6.79
N CYS A 141 14.96 -5.41 -7.91
CA CYS A 141 14.42 -4.21 -8.54
C CYS A 141 13.25 -4.51 -9.50
N ALA A 142 12.90 -5.78 -9.73
CA ALA A 142 11.88 -6.20 -10.71
C ALA A 142 10.44 -6.09 -10.17
N VAL A 143 10.19 -5.14 -9.26
CA VAL A 143 8.94 -5.00 -8.50
C VAL A 143 8.35 -3.62 -8.75
N TRP A 144 7.04 -3.57 -8.95
CA TRP A 144 6.26 -2.34 -8.92
C TRP A 144 5.72 -2.11 -7.53
N LYS A 145 6.06 -0.97 -6.90
CA LYS A 145 5.50 -0.59 -5.59
C LYS A 145 4.31 0.32 -5.82
N VAL A 146 3.15 -0.05 -5.29
CA VAL A 146 1.93 0.74 -5.33
C VAL A 146 1.67 1.30 -3.93
N GLU A 147 1.74 2.61 -3.82
CA GLU A 147 1.31 3.35 -2.63
C GLU A 147 -0.16 3.69 -2.79
N ALA A 148 -1.01 3.13 -1.93
CA ALA A 148 -2.43 3.45 -1.86
C ALA A 148 -2.68 4.38 -0.68
N THR A 149 -3.41 5.48 -0.90
CA THR A 149 -3.75 6.46 0.13
C THR A 149 -5.26 6.55 0.28
N ALA A 150 -5.75 6.17 1.46
CA ALA A 150 -7.16 6.27 1.82
C ALA A 150 -7.43 7.58 2.58
N THR A 151 -8.59 8.18 2.37
CA THR A 151 -9.04 9.39 3.08
C THR A 151 -10.45 9.21 3.64
N TRP A 152 -10.63 9.57 4.91
CA TRP A 152 -11.90 9.47 5.65
C TRP A 152 -12.62 10.81 5.72
N SER A 153 -13.90 10.78 6.13
CA SER A 153 -14.77 11.96 6.17
C SER A 153 -14.33 13.03 7.16
N ASP A 154 -13.52 12.67 8.16
CA ASP A 154 -12.90 13.61 9.10
C ASP A 154 -11.63 14.29 8.53
N GLY A 155 -11.28 13.98 7.29
CA GLY A 155 -10.09 14.49 6.59
C GLY A 155 -8.80 13.75 6.93
N ALA A 156 -8.85 12.70 7.76
CA ALA A 156 -7.67 11.87 8.02
C ALA A 156 -7.29 11.09 6.76
N SER A 157 -5.99 10.96 6.50
CA SER A 157 -5.46 10.16 5.40
C SER A 157 -4.35 9.22 5.87
N TYR A 158 -4.35 8.01 5.32
CA TYR A 158 -3.34 6.99 5.62
C TYR A 158 -2.88 6.32 4.33
N SER A 159 -1.56 6.14 4.21
CA SER A 159 -0.94 5.52 3.05
C SER A 159 -0.34 4.16 3.42
N LEU A 160 -0.48 3.20 2.52
CA LEU A 160 0.14 1.88 2.61
C LEU A 160 0.79 1.53 1.28
N THR A 161 2.04 1.08 1.33
CA THR A 161 2.74 0.55 0.16
C THR A 161 2.65 -0.98 0.11
N ALA A 162 2.24 -1.50 -1.03
CA ALA A 162 2.31 -2.92 -1.38
C ALA A 162 3.01 -3.08 -2.73
N GLY A 163 3.50 -4.28 -3.05
CA GLY A 163 4.22 -4.54 -4.29
C GLY A 163 3.59 -5.61 -5.16
N VAL A 164 3.84 -5.54 -6.46
CA VAL A 164 3.62 -6.63 -7.40
C VAL A 164 4.90 -6.97 -8.14
N ASP A 165 5.24 -8.26 -8.13
CA ASP A 165 6.28 -8.83 -8.97
C ASP A 165 5.61 -9.64 -10.09
N ILE A 166 6.01 -9.41 -11.34
CA ILE A 166 5.40 -10.08 -12.48
C ILE A 166 6.12 -11.40 -12.71
N LYS A 167 5.39 -12.51 -12.55
CA LYS A 167 5.85 -13.83 -12.95
C LYS A 167 6.03 -13.83 -14.47
N GLY A 168 7.28 -14.04 -14.90
CA GLY A 168 7.63 -14.24 -16.32
C GLY A 168 6.91 -15.42 -16.95
#